data_AF-A0A1M7IF90-F1
#
_entry.id   AF-A0A1M7IF90-F1
#
_cell.length_a   1.000
_cell.length_b   1.000
_cell.length_c   1.000
_cell.angle_alpha   90.00
_cell.angle_beta   90.00
_cell.angle_gamma   90.00
#
_symmetry.space_group_name_H-M   'P 1'
#
loop_
_entity.id
_entity.type
_entity.pdbx_description
1 polymer ?
#
loop_
_entity_poly.entity_id
_entity_poly.type
_entity_poly.pdbx_seq_one_letter_code
_entity_poly.pdbx_strand_id
1 'polypeptide(L)'
;MWFIAISILLLLASILPYTPLTHWFYRVFEFGKIQIFILQITALVLSFILIDESYFWLCILQLLTLLSIVSHTVALYKYTSFYKSIQKEPCDTSSEKITVLSANVFQENKEHEKFIALIAKYNPDIFLTMESDENWEKALSVLEDDYKHSVKVALNNTYGMHLYSKFKIIKHRVHHFVADDLPSIEAKISTPDNFEFTFFAVHPPPSPTEEENSKERDGELLSIAKKIKKTPTPA
;
A
#
# COMPACT_ATOMS: atom_id res chain seq x y z
N MET A 1 18.33 -31.17 -16.43
CA MET A 1 17.08 -30.74 -17.11
C MET A 1 16.12 -30.01 -16.17
N TRP A 2 15.77 -30.57 -15.01
CA TRP A 2 14.85 -29.93 -14.05
C TRP A 2 15.31 -28.53 -13.58
N PHE A 3 16.61 -28.37 -13.28
CA PHE A 3 17.18 -27.08 -12.86
C PHE A 3 16.99 -25.99 -13.93
N ILE A 4 17.21 -26.33 -15.21
CA ILE A 4 17.05 -25.40 -16.32
C ILE A 4 15.61 -24.92 -16.40
N ALA A 5 14.65 -25.83 -16.32
CA ALA A 5 13.23 -25.49 -16.35
C ALA A 5 12.81 -24.58 -15.19
N ILE A 6 13.26 -24.90 -13.96
CA ILE A 6 12.95 -24.08 -12.77
C ILE A 6 13.56 -22.69 -12.88
N SER A 7 14.84 -22.58 -13.24
CA SER A 7 15.52 -21.29 -13.36
C SER A 7 14.91 -20.41 -14.45
N ILE A 8 14.53 -20.98 -15.60
CA ILE A 8 13.80 -20.25 -16.64
C ILE A 8 12.45 -19.77 -16.11
N LEU A 9 11.68 -20.63 -15.42
CA LEU A 9 10.39 -20.24 -14.85
C LEU A 9 10.53 -19.09 -13.84
N LEU A 10 11.52 -19.16 -12.96
CA LEU A 10 11.78 -18.12 -11.95
C LEU A 10 12.26 -16.80 -12.58
N LEU A 11 13.05 -16.86 -13.65
CA LEU A 11 13.44 -15.68 -14.41
C LEU A 11 12.23 -15.03 -15.11
N LEU A 12 11.37 -15.84 -15.75
CA LEU A 12 10.13 -15.35 -16.35
C LEU A 12 9.22 -14.72 -15.30
N ALA A 13 9.00 -15.40 -14.17
CA ALA A 13 8.24 -14.87 -13.05
C ALA A 13 8.80 -13.53 -12.53
N SER A 14 10.12 -13.35 -12.56
CA SER A 14 10.76 -12.08 -12.18
C SER A 14 10.56 -10.98 -13.22
N ILE A 15 10.51 -11.31 -14.51
CA ILE A 15 10.46 -10.31 -15.61
C ILE A 15 9.01 -9.91 -15.95
N LEU A 16 8.05 -10.83 -15.89
CA LEU A 16 6.65 -10.60 -16.29
C LEU A 16 6.02 -9.34 -15.68
N PRO A 17 6.22 -9.02 -14.38
CA PRO A 17 5.70 -7.80 -13.78
C PRO A 17 6.24 -6.48 -14.36
N TYR A 18 7.41 -6.49 -15.00
CA TYR A 18 8.01 -5.28 -15.58
C TYR A 18 7.46 -4.95 -16.96
N THR A 19 6.62 -5.82 -17.52
CA THR A 19 5.94 -5.55 -18.79
C THR A 19 4.85 -4.49 -18.58
N PRO A 20 4.44 -3.76 -19.63
CA PRO A 20 3.33 -2.81 -19.54
C PRO A 20 1.95 -3.50 -19.44
N LEU A 21 1.91 -4.83 -19.39
CA LEU A 21 0.68 -5.59 -19.32
C LEU A 21 0.09 -5.51 -17.92
N THR A 22 -1.16 -5.04 -17.85
CA THR A 22 -1.83 -4.74 -16.58
C THR A 22 -2.69 -5.89 -16.06
N HIS A 23 -2.94 -6.92 -16.88
CA HIS A 23 -3.75 -8.07 -16.48
C HIS A 23 -3.09 -8.81 -15.30
N TRP A 24 -3.91 -9.24 -14.33
CA TRP A 24 -3.46 -9.78 -13.05
C TRP A 24 -2.44 -10.92 -13.18
N PHE A 25 -2.56 -11.76 -14.21
CA PHE A 25 -1.63 -12.87 -14.47
C PHE A 25 -0.16 -12.42 -14.55
N TYR A 26 0.11 -11.25 -15.13
CA TYR A 26 1.47 -10.69 -15.23
C TYR A 26 1.91 -10.06 -13.91
N ARG A 27 0.95 -9.54 -13.14
CA ARG A 27 1.16 -8.83 -11.88
C ARG A 27 1.24 -9.73 -10.65
N VAL A 28 0.71 -10.96 -10.71
CA VAL A 28 0.65 -11.88 -9.55
C VAL A 28 2.02 -12.15 -8.93
N PHE A 29 3.07 -12.18 -9.76
CA PHE A 29 4.45 -12.39 -9.30
C PHE A 29 5.01 -11.20 -8.50
N GLU A 30 4.35 -10.03 -8.50
CA GLU A 30 4.71 -8.90 -7.64
C GLU A 30 4.51 -9.21 -6.16
N PHE A 31 3.49 -10.00 -5.83
CA PHE A 31 3.22 -10.44 -4.46
C PHE A 31 4.16 -11.57 -4.01
N GLY A 32 4.66 -12.37 -4.95
CA GLY A 32 5.54 -13.52 -4.72
C GLY A 32 7.04 -13.22 -4.72
N LYS A 33 7.45 -11.95 -4.68
CA LYS A 33 8.88 -11.56 -4.88
C LYS A 33 9.84 -12.21 -3.89
N ILE A 34 9.46 -12.32 -2.62
CA ILE A 34 10.32 -12.93 -1.58
C ILE A 34 10.47 -14.44 -1.83
N GLN A 35 9.38 -15.12 -2.20
CA GLN A 35 9.36 -16.54 -2.52
C GLN A 35 10.22 -16.81 -3.76
N ILE A 36 10.06 -16.01 -4.83
CA ILE A 36 10.88 -16.10 -6.04
C ILE A 36 12.35 -15.87 -5.72
N PHE A 37 12.67 -14.85 -4.91
CA PHE A 37 14.04 -14.54 -4.51
C PHE A 37 14.72 -15.71 -3.77
N ILE A 38 14.04 -16.28 -2.77
CA ILE A 38 14.55 -17.45 -2.03
C ILE A 38 14.74 -18.64 -2.97
N LEU A 39 13.75 -18.94 -3.82
CA LEU A 39 13.83 -20.04 -4.78
C LEU A 39 14.97 -19.85 -5.80
N GLN A 40 15.25 -18.61 -6.24
CA GLN A 40 16.37 -18.31 -7.12
C GLN A 40 17.72 -18.55 -6.44
N ILE A 41 17.87 -18.15 -5.17
CA ILE A 41 19.09 -18.43 -4.39
C ILE A 41 19.26 -19.95 -4.23
N THR A 42 18.21 -20.66 -3.82
CA THR A 42 18.25 -22.12 -3.66
C THR A 42 18.59 -22.81 -4.97
N ALA A 43 17.95 -22.42 -6.08
CA ALA A 43 18.23 -22.97 -7.40
C ALA A 43 19.70 -22.73 -7.79
N LEU A 44 20.20 -21.50 -7.65
CA LEU A 44 21.58 -21.16 -7.98
C LEU A 44 22.58 -21.99 -7.18
N VAL A 45 22.39 -22.11 -5.85
CA VAL A 45 23.27 -22.91 -4.99
C VAL A 45 23.22 -24.40 -5.36
N LEU A 46 22.03 -24.97 -5.54
CA LEU A 46 21.88 -26.38 -5.93
C LEU A 46 22.50 -26.67 -7.30
N SER A 47 22.53 -25.69 -8.20
CA SER A 47 23.17 -25.86 -9.51
C SER A 47 24.68 -26.11 -9.41
N PHE A 48 25.37 -25.51 -8.44
CA PHE A 48 26.80 -25.72 -8.22
C PHE A 48 27.11 -27.02 -7.47
N ILE A 49 26.14 -27.56 -6.73
CA ILE A 49 26.33 -28.78 -5.91
C ILE A 49 25.96 -30.04 -6.70
N LEU A 50 24.89 -29.98 -7.50
CA LEU A 50 24.28 -31.16 -8.12
C LEU A 50 24.66 -31.35 -9.59
N ILE A 51 25.33 -30.37 -10.21
CA ILE A 51 25.69 -30.40 -11.63
C ILE A 51 27.20 -30.25 -11.75
N ASP A 52 27.89 -31.36 -12.00
CA ASP A 52 29.35 -31.39 -12.15
C ASP A 52 29.81 -30.88 -13.53
N GLU A 53 28.97 -31.02 -14.55
CA GLU A 53 29.30 -30.61 -15.91
C GLU A 53 28.97 -29.14 -16.19
N SER A 54 30.00 -28.37 -16.51
CA SER A 54 29.86 -26.96 -16.86
C SER A 54 29.68 -26.79 -18.38
N TYR A 55 28.43 -26.63 -18.81
CA TYR A 55 28.10 -26.26 -20.18
C TYR A 55 28.01 -24.74 -20.33
N PHE A 56 28.44 -24.21 -21.47
CA PHE A 56 28.37 -22.77 -21.77
C PHE A 56 26.98 -22.15 -21.47
N TRP A 57 25.90 -22.84 -21.86
CA TRP A 57 24.53 -22.39 -21.61
C TRP A 57 24.12 -22.43 -20.13
N LEU A 58 24.66 -23.38 -19.36
CA LEU A 58 24.42 -23.46 -17.91
C LEU A 58 25.06 -22.26 -17.22
N CYS A 59 26.30 -21.90 -17.59
CA CYS A 59 26.98 -20.72 -17.07
C CYS A 59 26.21 -19.44 -17.36
N ILE A 60 25.66 -19.29 -18.57
CA ILE A 60 24.81 -18.14 -18.91
C ILE A 60 23.57 -18.10 -18.02
N LEU A 61 22.89 -19.23 -17.82
CA LEU A 61 21.69 -19.30 -16.99
C LEU A 61 21.98 -18.97 -15.52
N GLN A 62 23.09 -19.46 -14.98
CA GLN A 62 23.55 -19.12 -13.63
C GLN A 62 23.86 -17.62 -13.51
N LEU A 63 24.52 -17.02 -14.51
CA LEU A 63 24.80 -15.59 -14.54
C LEU A 63 23.50 -14.75 -14.57
N LEU A 64 22.54 -15.10 -15.42
CA LEU A 64 21.23 -14.42 -15.47
C LEU A 64 20.47 -14.55 -14.14
N THR A 65 20.51 -15.74 -13.52
CA THR A 65 19.91 -15.98 -12.20
C THR A 65 20.58 -15.11 -11.14
N LEU A 66 21.91 -15.02 -11.15
CA LEU A 66 22.67 -14.14 -10.25
C LEU A 66 22.29 -12.67 -10.44
N LEU A 67 22.20 -12.18 -11.68
CA LEU A 67 21.76 -10.81 -11.97
C LEU A 67 20.34 -10.54 -11.47
N SER A 68 19.43 -11.50 -11.63
CA SER A 68 18.07 -11.42 -11.10
C SER A 68 18.07 -11.35 -9.57
N ILE A 69 18.88 -12.16 -8.89
CA ILE A 69 19.05 -12.13 -7.42
C ILE A 69 19.58 -10.76 -6.97
N VAL A 70 20.57 -10.20 -7.65
CA VAL A 70 21.09 -8.87 -7.34
C VAL A 70 20.01 -7.80 -7.51
N SER A 71 19.22 -7.87 -8.58
CA SER A 71 18.10 -6.96 -8.82
C SER A 71 17.05 -7.02 -7.70
N HIS A 72 16.61 -8.24 -7.32
CA HIS A 72 15.70 -8.44 -6.19
C HIS A 72 16.30 -7.97 -4.87
N THR A 73 17.59 -8.22 -4.64
CA THR A 73 18.30 -7.74 -3.44
C THR A 73 18.23 -6.22 -3.35
N VAL A 74 18.52 -5.50 -4.44
CA VAL A 74 18.41 -4.03 -4.48
C VAL A 74 16.98 -3.57 -4.21
N ALA A 75 15.99 -4.24 -4.82
CA ALA A 75 14.57 -3.91 -4.64
C ALA A 75 14.08 -4.17 -3.21
N LEU A 76 14.55 -5.24 -2.58
CA LEU A 76 14.15 -5.69 -1.25
C LEU A 76 14.96 -5.05 -0.12
N TYR A 77 16.16 -4.53 -0.42
CA TYR A 77 17.07 -3.97 0.58
C TYR A 77 16.40 -2.93 1.48
N LYS A 78 15.57 -2.06 0.89
CA LYS A 78 14.80 -1.01 1.61
C LYS A 78 13.82 -1.53 2.66
N TYR A 79 13.43 -2.81 2.59
CA TYR A 79 12.54 -3.46 3.55
C TYR A 79 13.27 -4.28 4.61
N THR A 80 14.62 -4.25 4.60
CA THR A 80 15.44 -4.96 5.59
C THR A 80 15.83 -4.04 6.74
N SER A 81 16.17 -4.63 7.88
CA SER A 81 16.69 -3.90 9.05
C SER A 81 18.01 -3.15 8.79
N PHE A 82 18.70 -3.48 7.70
CA PHE A 82 19.94 -2.81 7.28
C PHE A 82 19.68 -1.49 6.56
N TYR A 83 18.46 -1.28 6.05
CA TYR A 83 18.10 -0.01 5.46
C TYR A 83 17.86 1.02 6.55
N LYS A 84 18.82 1.93 6.70
CA LYS A 84 18.61 3.14 7.49
C LYS A 84 17.59 3.98 6.74
N SER A 85 16.35 4.01 7.24
CA SER A 85 15.37 5.02 6.82
C SER A 85 16.06 6.37 6.86
N ILE A 86 15.88 7.16 5.80
CA ILE A 86 16.35 8.55 5.78
C ILE A 86 15.71 9.20 7.00
N GLN A 87 16.50 9.41 8.06
CA GLN A 87 16.06 10.26 9.16
C GLN A 87 15.92 11.63 8.50
N LYS A 88 14.69 12.17 8.51
CA LYS A 88 14.48 13.56 8.13
C LYS A 88 15.47 14.37 8.98
N GLU A 89 16.19 15.27 8.33
CA GLU A 89 17.07 16.19 9.07
C GLU A 89 16.24 16.84 10.18
N PRO A 90 16.81 16.98 11.39
CA PRO A 90 16.11 17.64 12.48
C PRO A 90 15.64 19.00 11.99
N CYS A 91 14.33 19.18 11.94
CA CYS A 91 13.74 20.47 11.61
C CYS A 91 13.60 21.24 12.91
N ASP A 92 14.03 22.51 12.92
CA ASP A 92 13.91 23.39 14.08
C ASP A 92 12.45 23.64 14.49
N THR A 93 11.50 23.32 13.60
CA THR A 93 10.07 23.48 13.82
C THR A 93 9.32 22.22 13.40
N SER A 94 8.56 21.62 14.31
CA SER A 94 7.65 20.52 14.03
C SER A 94 6.40 20.65 14.88
N SER A 95 5.30 20.10 14.40
CA SER A 95 4.12 19.93 15.24
C SER A 95 4.37 18.89 16.33
N GLU A 96 3.52 18.90 17.35
CA GLU A 96 3.35 17.77 18.26
C GLU A 96 3.08 16.45 17.52
N LYS A 97 3.35 15.33 18.18
CA LYS A 97 3.11 14.01 17.59
C LYS A 97 1.62 13.82 17.32
N ILE A 98 1.30 13.41 16.10
CA ILE A 98 -0.05 13.08 15.67
C ILE A 98 -0.20 11.57 15.62
N THR A 99 -1.29 11.05 16.18
CA THR A 99 -1.65 9.64 16.13
C THR A 99 -2.77 9.41 15.11
N VAL A 100 -2.56 8.44 14.22
CA VAL A 100 -3.51 8.09 13.17
C VAL A 100 -3.82 6.60 13.27
N LEU A 101 -5.11 6.24 13.24
CA LEU A 101 -5.57 4.86 13.12
C LEU A 101 -6.31 4.69 11.80
N SER A 102 -5.80 3.84 10.92
CA SER A 102 -6.49 3.48 9.67
C SER A 102 -6.90 2.01 9.72
N ALA A 103 -8.16 1.73 9.39
CA ALA A 103 -8.70 0.37 9.41
C ALA A 103 -9.59 0.12 8.19
N ASN A 104 -9.31 -0.97 7.49
CA ASN A 104 -10.32 -1.61 6.66
C ASN A 104 -11.26 -2.35 7.62
N VAL A 105 -12.51 -1.92 7.69
CA VAL A 105 -13.48 -2.41 8.68
C VAL A 105 -14.29 -3.60 8.19
N PHE A 106 -14.15 -3.95 6.90
CA PHE A 106 -14.95 -4.92 6.15
C PHE A 106 -16.45 -4.59 6.18
N GLN A 107 -17.03 -4.23 5.04
CA GLN A 107 -18.39 -3.65 4.97
C GLN A 107 -19.46 -4.52 5.65
N GLU A 108 -19.37 -5.85 5.50
CA GLU A 108 -20.34 -6.80 6.06
C GLU A 108 -20.11 -7.14 7.54
N ASN A 109 -19.03 -6.64 8.15
CA ASN A 109 -18.72 -6.87 9.55
C ASN A 109 -19.69 -6.13 10.48
N LYS A 110 -20.41 -6.89 11.31
CA LYS A 110 -21.42 -6.36 12.23
C LYS A 110 -20.88 -6.05 13.62
N GLU A 111 -19.62 -6.34 13.89
CA GLU A 111 -18.99 -6.18 15.20
C GLU A 111 -18.51 -4.74 15.47
N HIS A 112 -19.37 -3.74 15.22
CA HIS A 112 -19.02 -2.32 15.31
C HIS A 112 -18.47 -1.93 16.70
N GLU A 113 -19.04 -2.48 17.76
CA GLU A 113 -18.62 -2.24 19.15
C GLU A 113 -17.16 -2.60 19.41
N LYS A 114 -16.63 -3.64 18.75
CA LYS A 114 -15.21 -3.99 18.88
C LYS A 114 -14.31 -2.90 18.30
N PHE A 115 -14.72 -2.32 17.17
CA PHE A 115 -13.97 -1.23 16.56
C PHE A 115 -14.10 0.06 17.37
N ILE A 116 -15.30 0.39 17.87
CA ILE A 116 -15.51 1.53 18.78
C ILE A 116 -14.64 1.39 20.04
N ALA A 117 -14.58 0.21 20.65
CA ALA A 117 -13.70 -0.07 21.79
C ALA A 117 -12.21 0.07 21.42
N LEU A 118 -11.82 -0.25 20.19
CA LEU A 118 -10.46 -0.04 19.68
C LEU A 118 -10.13 1.45 19.60
N ILE A 119 -11.03 2.26 19.04
CA ILE A 119 -10.88 3.72 18.99
C ILE A 119 -10.76 4.29 20.40
N ALA A 120 -11.64 3.88 21.32
CA ALA A 120 -11.59 4.34 22.72
C ALA A 120 -10.27 3.94 23.42
N LYS A 121 -9.78 2.73 23.17
CA LYS A 121 -8.53 2.22 23.78
C LYS A 121 -7.30 2.99 23.32
N TYR A 122 -7.17 3.25 22.02
CA TYR A 122 -5.99 3.91 21.45
C TYR A 122 -6.13 5.43 21.37
N ASN A 123 -7.35 5.94 21.43
CA ASN A 123 -7.71 7.35 21.42
C ASN A 123 -6.97 8.18 20.35
N PRO A 124 -6.94 7.76 19.07
CA PRO A 124 -6.15 8.42 18.04
C PRO A 124 -6.62 9.87 17.80
N ASP A 125 -5.76 10.73 17.26
CA ASP A 125 -6.15 12.10 16.89
C ASP A 125 -7.01 12.11 15.62
N ILE A 126 -6.74 11.18 14.72
CA ILE A 126 -7.43 10.99 13.45
C ILE A 126 -7.67 9.49 13.27
N PHE A 127 -8.86 9.10 12.83
CA PHE A 127 -9.06 7.76 12.31
C PHE A 127 -9.74 7.73 10.95
N LEU A 128 -9.39 6.72 10.16
CA LEU A 128 -9.92 6.46 8.84
C LEU A 128 -10.51 5.05 8.83
N THR A 129 -11.74 4.92 8.33
CA THR A 129 -12.34 3.63 7.99
C THR A 129 -12.37 3.47 6.47
N MET A 130 -12.13 2.25 6.00
CA MET A 130 -12.22 1.80 4.61
C MET A 130 -13.14 0.59 4.53
N GLU A 131 -13.79 0.40 3.38
CA GLU A 131 -14.89 -0.57 3.21
C GLU A 131 -16.06 -0.30 4.16
N SER A 132 -16.41 0.97 4.35
CA SER A 132 -17.46 1.39 5.29
C SER A 132 -18.65 2.00 4.54
N ASP A 133 -19.85 1.56 4.91
CA ASP A 133 -21.14 1.98 4.34
C ASP A 133 -21.94 2.85 5.33
N GLU A 134 -23.22 3.07 5.04
CA GLU A 134 -24.13 3.83 5.92
C GLU A 134 -24.37 3.14 7.27
N ASN A 135 -24.27 1.80 7.34
CA ASN A 135 -24.42 1.07 8.60
C ASN A 135 -23.24 1.36 9.52
N TRP A 136 -22.03 1.34 8.97
CA TRP A 136 -20.83 1.77 9.67
C TRP A 136 -20.93 3.24 10.07
N GLU A 137 -21.35 4.14 9.18
CA GLU A 137 -21.53 5.55 9.51
C GLU A 137 -22.42 5.74 10.74
N LYS A 138 -23.58 5.07 10.74
CA LYS A 138 -24.54 5.15 11.85
C LYS A 138 -23.99 4.57 13.14
N ALA A 139 -23.25 3.47 13.07
CA ALA A 139 -22.67 2.85 14.26
C ALA A 139 -21.57 3.74 14.88
N LEU A 140 -20.80 4.44 14.04
CA LEU A 140 -19.70 5.30 14.48
C LEU A 140 -20.16 6.67 14.97
N SER A 141 -21.44 7.02 14.86
CA SER A 141 -21.95 8.33 15.28
C SER A 141 -21.70 8.63 16.77
N VAL A 142 -21.56 7.61 17.61
CA VAL A 142 -21.22 7.74 19.04
C VAL A 142 -19.83 8.33 19.29
N LEU A 143 -18.95 8.33 18.28
CA LEU A 143 -17.60 8.90 18.36
C LEU A 143 -17.58 10.38 17.93
N GLU A 144 -18.65 10.93 17.36
CA GLU A 144 -18.63 12.28 16.77
C GLU A 144 -18.52 13.41 17.79
N ASP A 145 -18.88 13.16 19.05
CA ASP A 145 -18.69 14.11 20.14
C ASP A 145 -17.19 14.36 20.41
N ASP A 146 -16.39 13.29 20.33
CA ASP A 146 -14.93 13.33 20.48
C ASP A 146 -14.23 13.74 19.17
N TYR A 147 -14.78 13.34 18.02
CA TYR A 147 -14.24 13.60 16.68
C TYR A 147 -15.13 14.54 15.88
N LYS A 148 -15.13 15.82 16.29
CA LYS A 148 -16.03 16.87 15.77
C LYS A 148 -15.88 17.19 14.28
N HIS A 149 -14.83 16.72 13.64
CA HIS A 149 -14.56 16.97 12.23
C HIS A 149 -14.53 15.66 11.46
N SER A 150 -15.33 15.54 10.42
CA SER A 150 -15.37 14.34 9.59
C SER A 150 -15.58 14.63 8.11
N VAL A 151 -15.16 13.68 7.28
CA VAL A 151 -15.48 13.58 5.85
C VAL A 151 -15.96 12.17 5.61
N LYS A 152 -17.19 12.04 5.14
CA LYS A 152 -17.92 10.78 5.08
C LYS A 152 -18.31 10.47 3.64
N VAL A 153 -17.91 9.30 3.17
CA VAL A 153 -18.22 8.79 1.84
C VAL A 153 -18.68 7.35 2.01
N ALA A 154 -19.90 7.17 2.49
CA ALA A 154 -20.53 5.85 2.61
C ALA A 154 -20.88 5.31 1.22
N LEU A 155 -20.43 4.08 0.91
CA LEU A 155 -20.76 3.39 -0.34
C LEU A 155 -21.06 1.92 -0.05
N ASN A 156 -21.97 1.33 -0.82
CA ASN A 156 -22.36 -0.09 -0.72
C ASN A 156 -21.57 -0.99 -1.70
N ASN A 157 -20.32 -0.62 -2.02
CA ASN A 157 -19.48 -1.30 -3.02
C ASN A 157 -18.08 -1.63 -2.48
N THR A 158 -17.89 -1.69 -1.16
CA THR A 158 -16.61 -1.90 -0.47
C THR A 158 -15.56 -0.80 -0.64
N TYR A 159 -15.84 0.30 -1.34
CA TYR A 159 -14.90 1.42 -1.47
C TYR A 159 -15.27 2.66 -0.65
N GLY A 160 -16.35 2.57 0.14
CA GLY A 160 -16.73 3.65 1.05
C GLY A 160 -15.68 3.91 2.13
N MET A 161 -15.52 5.16 2.54
CA MET A 161 -14.54 5.60 3.53
C MET A 161 -15.08 6.72 4.42
N HIS A 162 -14.69 6.70 5.70
CA HIS A 162 -14.96 7.80 6.62
C HIS A 162 -13.69 8.26 7.32
N LEU A 163 -13.36 9.54 7.19
CA LEU A 163 -12.30 10.21 7.92
C LEU A 163 -12.91 10.96 9.11
N TYR A 164 -12.41 10.71 10.30
CA TYR A 164 -12.79 11.38 11.55
C TYR A 164 -11.55 12.00 12.21
N SER A 165 -11.68 13.19 12.76
CA SER A 165 -10.56 13.99 13.28
C SER A 165 -10.98 14.81 14.48
N LYS A 166 -10.13 14.83 15.52
CA LYS A 166 -10.20 15.79 16.63
C LYS A 166 -9.74 17.17 16.19
N PHE A 167 -8.85 17.23 15.21
CA PHE A 167 -8.29 18.45 14.66
C PHE A 167 -9.19 19.04 13.57
N LYS A 168 -9.09 20.36 13.38
CA LYS A 168 -9.92 21.08 12.43
C LYS A 168 -9.58 20.69 10.99
N ILE A 169 -10.56 20.18 10.27
CA ILE A 169 -10.49 20.02 8.81
C ILE A 169 -10.81 21.38 8.18
N ILE A 170 -9.79 22.09 7.70
CA ILE A 170 -9.91 23.44 7.12
C ILE A 170 -10.64 23.38 5.78
N LYS A 171 -10.28 22.38 4.97
CA LYS A 171 -10.81 22.17 3.63
C LYS A 171 -10.68 20.70 3.31
N HIS A 172 -11.66 20.13 2.63
CA HIS A 172 -11.55 18.79 2.08
C HIS A 172 -12.07 18.75 0.65
N ARG A 173 -11.70 17.70 -0.07
CA ARG A 173 -12.22 17.34 -1.37
C ARG A 173 -12.21 15.82 -1.52
N VAL A 174 -13.34 15.28 -1.94
CA VAL A 174 -13.43 13.90 -2.43
C VAL A 174 -13.12 13.91 -3.92
N HIS A 175 -12.23 13.01 -4.34
CA HIS A 175 -11.87 12.80 -5.72
C HIS A 175 -12.29 11.42 -6.16
N HIS A 176 -12.57 11.30 -7.45
CA HIS A 176 -12.81 10.06 -8.17
C HIS A 176 -11.84 10.11 -9.35
N PHE A 177 -10.57 9.73 -9.14
CA PHE A 177 -9.54 9.99 -10.17
C PHE A 177 -9.65 9.02 -11.33
N VAL A 178 -10.05 7.79 -11.05
CA VAL A 178 -10.17 6.74 -12.07
C VAL A 178 -11.61 6.33 -12.34
N ALA A 179 -12.43 6.16 -11.29
CA ALA A 179 -13.82 5.73 -11.40
C ALA A 179 -14.72 6.46 -10.40
N ASP A 180 -15.99 6.70 -10.78
CA ASP A 180 -16.97 7.46 -9.99
C ASP A 180 -17.36 6.79 -8.67
N ASP A 181 -17.04 5.51 -8.52
CA ASP A 181 -17.37 4.68 -7.37
C ASP A 181 -16.13 4.30 -6.54
N LEU A 182 -14.97 4.89 -6.86
CA LEU A 182 -13.70 4.73 -6.16
C LEU A 182 -13.24 6.08 -5.59
N PRO A 183 -13.66 6.44 -4.36
CA PRO A 183 -13.34 7.73 -3.78
C PRO A 183 -11.92 7.78 -3.20
N SER A 184 -11.35 8.99 -3.20
CA SER A 184 -10.12 9.37 -2.51
C SER A 184 -10.34 10.67 -1.74
N ILE A 185 -9.94 10.75 -0.48
CA ILE A 185 -10.14 11.95 0.36
C ILE A 185 -8.85 12.76 0.43
N GLU A 186 -8.92 14.04 0.04
CA GLU A 186 -7.90 15.06 0.29
C GLU A 186 -8.43 15.99 1.40
N ALA A 187 -7.77 16.05 2.55
CA ALA A 187 -8.18 16.88 3.68
C ALA A 187 -7.02 17.72 4.23
N LYS A 188 -7.15 19.05 4.19
CA LYS A 188 -6.23 19.97 4.86
C LYS A 188 -6.62 20.08 6.33
N ILE A 189 -5.72 19.68 7.22
CA ILE A 189 -5.96 19.59 8.66
C ILE A 189 -5.05 20.60 9.37
N SER A 190 -5.59 21.29 10.38
CA SER A 190 -4.84 22.18 11.26
C SER A 190 -4.85 21.64 12.69
N THR A 191 -3.65 21.49 13.24
CA THR A 191 -3.39 21.07 14.61
C THR A 191 -3.53 22.25 15.59
N PRO A 192 -3.65 22.00 16.91
CA PRO A 192 -3.83 23.04 17.91
C PRO A 192 -2.67 24.05 18.01
N ASP A 193 -1.47 23.64 17.61
CA ASP A 193 -0.26 24.48 17.51
C ASP A 193 -0.16 25.24 16.17
N ASN A 194 -1.26 25.30 15.39
CA ASN A 194 -1.38 25.97 14.09
C ASN A 194 -0.50 25.41 12.96
N PHE A 195 0.05 24.20 13.11
CA PHE A 195 0.63 23.51 11.96
C PHE A 195 -0.47 23.02 11.02
N GLU A 196 -0.19 23.08 9.72
CA GLU A 196 -1.11 22.61 8.69
C GLU A 196 -0.45 21.48 7.88
N PHE A 197 -1.18 20.41 7.64
CA PHE A 197 -0.77 19.32 6.77
C PHE A 197 -1.97 18.85 5.93
N THR A 198 -1.68 18.10 4.86
CA THR A 198 -2.71 17.53 3.99
C THR A 198 -2.74 16.02 4.15
N PHE A 199 -3.86 15.51 4.64
CA PHE A 199 -4.12 14.08 4.73
C PHE A 199 -4.72 13.57 3.42
N PHE A 200 -4.10 12.53 2.84
CA PHE A 200 -4.65 11.81 1.68
C PHE A 200 -5.07 10.40 2.11
N ALA A 201 -6.36 10.09 1.96
CA ALA A 201 -6.91 8.75 2.15
C ALA A 201 -7.18 8.11 0.79
N VAL A 202 -6.73 6.87 0.61
CA VAL A 202 -6.95 6.08 -0.61
C VAL A 202 -7.11 4.61 -0.25
N HIS A 203 -8.05 3.94 -0.92
CA HIS A 203 -8.28 2.51 -0.82
C HIS A 203 -8.44 1.93 -2.23
N PRO A 204 -7.32 1.75 -2.98
CA PRO A 204 -7.40 1.27 -4.35
C PRO A 204 -7.71 -0.23 -4.37
N PRO A 205 -8.31 -0.77 -5.44
CA PRO A 205 -8.60 -2.20 -5.57
C PRO A 205 -7.31 -3.02 -5.39
N PRO A 206 -7.22 -3.89 -4.36
CA PRO A 206 -6.00 -4.57 -4.00
C PRO A 206 -5.77 -5.87 -4.78
N SER A 207 -6.84 -6.49 -5.33
CA SER A 207 -6.83 -7.89 -5.74
C SER A 207 -7.39 -8.14 -7.15
N PRO A 208 -6.85 -9.16 -7.87
CA PRO A 208 -7.44 -9.70 -9.10
C PRO A 208 -8.90 -10.14 -8.98
N THR A 209 -9.35 -10.45 -7.77
CA THR A 209 -10.73 -10.86 -7.49
C THR A 209 -11.71 -9.70 -7.54
N GLU A 210 -11.22 -8.48 -7.36
CA GLU A 210 -11.99 -7.26 -7.48
C GLU A 210 -11.83 -6.66 -8.87
N GLU A 211 -10.60 -6.64 -9.40
CA GLU A 211 -10.30 -6.06 -10.71
C GLU A 211 -9.37 -6.94 -11.55
N GLU A 212 -9.72 -7.21 -12.81
CA GLU A 212 -8.91 -8.05 -13.70
C GLU A 212 -7.53 -7.44 -14.02
N ASN A 213 -7.38 -6.13 -13.84
CA ASN A 213 -6.20 -5.38 -14.23
C ASN A 213 -5.79 -4.32 -13.20
N SER A 214 -4.49 -3.95 -13.18
CA SER A 214 -3.95 -3.00 -12.21
C SER A 214 -4.16 -1.52 -12.55
N LYS A 215 -4.90 -1.17 -13.60
CA LYS A 215 -4.97 0.23 -14.10
C LYS A 215 -5.55 1.18 -13.07
N GLU A 216 -6.60 0.75 -12.36
CA GLU A 216 -7.29 1.60 -11.40
C GLU A 216 -6.42 1.89 -10.19
N ARG A 217 -5.85 0.85 -9.59
CA ARG A 217 -4.87 0.96 -8.52
C ARG A 217 -3.70 1.87 -8.90
N ASP A 218 -3.08 1.62 -10.06
CA ASP A 218 -1.93 2.38 -10.51
C ASP A 218 -2.33 3.84 -10.83
N GLY A 219 -3.52 4.07 -11.38
CA GLY A 219 -4.08 5.38 -11.70
C GLY A 219 -4.39 6.23 -10.47
N GLU A 220 -5.03 5.67 -9.45
CA GLU A 220 -5.30 6.33 -8.17
C GLU A 220 -4.00 6.75 -7.49
N LEU A 221 -3.05 5.82 -7.32
CA LEU A 221 -1.78 6.08 -6.65
C LEU A 221 -0.95 7.14 -7.38
N LEU A 222 -0.90 7.11 -8.71
CA LEU A 222 -0.19 8.13 -9.50
C LEU A 222 -0.87 9.49 -9.46
N SER A 223 -2.21 9.52 -9.38
CA SER A 223 -2.98 10.77 -9.27
C SER A 223 -2.71 11.45 -7.93
N ILE A 224 -2.68 10.68 -6.84
CA ILE A 224 -2.31 11.17 -5.51
C ILE A 224 -0.84 11.59 -5.46
N ALA A 225 0.08 10.81 -6.03
CA ALA A 225 1.49 11.21 -6.07
C ALA A 225 1.69 12.56 -6.79
N LYS A 226 0.96 12.80 -7.88
CA LYS A 226 0.95 14.09 -8.58
C LYS A 226 0.37 15.22 -7.73
N LYS A 227 -0.62 14.92 -6.88
CA LYS A 227 -1.20 15.87 -5.92
C LYS A 227 -0.22 16.23 -4.82
N ILE A 228 0.35 15.23 -4.15
CA ILE A 228 1.36 15.41 -3.09
C ILE A 228 2.51 16.29 -3.59
N LYS A 229 3.02 16.04 -4.80
CA LYS A 229 4.10 16.85 -5.40
C LYS A 229 3.72 18.33 -5.59
N LYS A 230 2.43 18.65 -5.74
CA LYS A 230 1.91 20.01 -5.90
C LYS A 230 1.41 20.62 -4.58
N THR A 231 1.38 19.84 -3.50
CA THR A 231 0.93 20.30 -2.19
C THR A 231 2.05 21.09 -1.51
N PRO A 232 1.81 22.35 -1.09
CA PRO A 232 2.84 23.19 -0.47
C PRO A 232 3.07 22.87 1.01
N THR A 233 2.13 22.17 1.66
CA THR A 233 2.22 21.72 3.05
C THR A 233 2.72 20.26 3.13
N PRO A 234 3.20 19.81 4.30
CA PRO A 234 3.45 18.39 4.53
C PRO A 234 2.22 17.55 4.17
N ALA A 235 2.44 16.39 3.54
CA ALA A 235 1.42 15.46 3.08
C ALA A 235 1.87 14.01 3.29
#